data_AF-A0A433PAL6-F1
#
_entry.id   AF-A0A433PAL6-F1
#
_cell.length_a   1.000
_cell.length_b   1.000
_cell.length_c   1.000
_cell.angle_alpha   90.00
_cell.angle_beta   90.00
_cell.angle_gamma   90.00
#
_symmetry.space_group_name_H-M   'P 1'
#
loop_
_entity.id
_entity.type
_entity.pdbx_description
1 polymer ?
#
loop_
_entity_poly.entity_id
_entity_poly.type
_entity_poly.pdbx_seq_one_letter_code
_entity_poly.pdbx_strand_id
1 'polypeptide(L)'
;MSKFDLKGALDTLDTLVHGGVARPPTYERKKDYALGKTLGMSTRGVGSGTFGSVKEATKISTGKKVAVKIIPKKNVEGHEEMVYKEMDVLKGLSHPNVIQFYDWFES
;
A
#
# COMPACT_ATOMS: atom_id res chain seq x y z
N MET A 1 -8.83 38.48 -2.09
CA MET A 1 -10.19 37.93 -2.25
C MET A 1 -10.09 36.43 -2.02
N SER A 2 -10.88 35.95 -1.04
CA SER A 2 -10.88 34.59 -0.49
C SER A 2 -10.95 33.52 -1.59
N LYS A 3 -9.91 32.68 -1.70
CA LYS A 3 -10.06 31.35 -2.29
C LYS A 3 -10.81 30.54 -1.24
N PHE A 4 -12.12 30.36 -1.42
CA PHE A 4 -12.89 29.38 -0.67
C PHE A 4 -12.11 28.06 -0.69
N ASP A 5 -11.69 27.58 0.48
CA ASP A 5 -10.93 26.34 0.63
C ASP A 5 -11.87 25.13 0.45
N LEU A 6 -12.28 24.90 -0.79
CA LEU A 6 -13.06 23.73 -1.19
C LEU A 6 -12.32 22.42 -0.89
N LYS A 7 -10.98 22.44 -0.82
CA LYS A 7 -10.20 21.25 -0.51
C LYS A 7 -10.40 20.82 0.94
N GLY A 8 -10.37 21.77 1.88
CA GLY A 8 -10.66 21.51 3.29
C GLY A 8 -12.08 20.98 3.55
N ALA A 9 -13.07 21.46 2.78
CA ALA A 9 -14.44 20.97 2.84
C ALA A 9 -14.61 19.53 2.31
N LEU A 10 -13.89 19.18 1.24
CA LEU A 10 -13.90 17.81 0.69
C LEU A 10 -13.15 16.83 1.60
N ASP A 11 -12.02 17.24 2.19
CA ASP A 11 -11.24 16.41 3.11
C ASP A 11 -12.03 16.11 4.41
N THR A 12 -12.80 17.09 4.91
CA THR A 12 -13.67 16.90 6.10
C THR A 12 -14.87 15.99 5.82
N LEU A 13 -15.51 16.12 4.65
CA LEU A 13 -16.58 15.21 4.21
C LEU A 13 -16.08 13.78 4.02
N ASP A 14 -14.91 13.61 3.41
CA ASP A 14 -14.28 12.30 3.20
C ASP A 14 -13.95 11.62 4.54
N THR A 15 -13.44 12.38 5.52
CA THR A 15 -13.18 11.89 6.88
C THR A 15 -14.47 11.42 7.59
N LEU A 16 -15.59 12.14 7.39
CA LEU A 16 -16.91 11.78 7.94
C LEU A 16 -17.48 10.48 7.33
N VAL A 17 -17.32 10.30 6.02
CA VAL A 17 -17.77 9.08 5.31
C VAL A 17 -17.02 7.82 5.80
N HIS A 18 -15.81 7.98 6.33
CA HIS A 18 -14.97 6.89 6.84
C HIS A 18 -14.91 6.79 8.37
N GLY A 19 -15.93 7.29 9.07
CA GLY A 19 -16.06 7.12 10.52
C GLY A 19 -15.04 7.90 11.33
N GLY A 20 -14.54 9.03 10.80
CA GLY A 20 -13.65 9.93 11.53
C GLY A 20 -12.17 9.55 11.48
N VAL A 21 -11.79 8.53 10.72
CA VAL A 21 -10.38 8.09 10.62
C VAL A 21 -9.66 8.89 9.54
N ALA A 22 -8.65 9.65 9.94
CA ALA A 22 -7.77 10.36 9.01
C ALA A 22 -7.07 9.37 8.07
N ARG A 23 -7.18 9.59 6.76
CA ARG A 23 -6.51 8.76 5.76
C ARG A 23 -5.01 9.04 5.74
N PRO A 24 -4.15 8.02 5.63
CA PRO A 24 -2.73 8.25 5.43
C PRO A 24 -2.51 8.96 4.08
N PRO A 25 -1.49 9.83 3.95
CA PRO A 25 -1.19 10.55 2.71
C PRO A 25 -1.03 9.63 1.48
N THR A 26 -0.70 8.37 1.72
CA THR A 26 -0.47 7.35 0.71
C THR A 26 -1.75 6.70 0.19
N TYR A 27 -2.91 6.91 0.84
CA TYR A 27 -4.17 6.25 0.48
C TYR A 27 -4.60 6.56 -0.95
N GLU A 28 -4.41 7.80 -1.40
CA GLU A 28 -4.72 8.22 -2.77
C GLU A 28 -3.94 7.40 -3.81
N ARG A 29 -2.70 6.96 -3.49
CA ARG A 29 -1.91 6.11 -4.39
C ARG A 29 -2.57 4.78 -4.67
N LYS A 30 -3.30 4.20 -3.69
CA LYS A 30 -4.02 2.94 -3.85
C LYS A 30 -5.04 3.00 -4.99
N LYS A 31 -5.66 4.17 -5.23
CA LYS A 31 -6.66 4.35 -6.29
C LYS A 31 -6.07 4.16 -7.70
N ASP A 32 -4.76 4.32 -7.87
CA ASP A 32 -4.05 4.07 -9.14
C ASP A 32 -3.77 2.56 -9.37
N TYR A 33 -4.26 1.66 -8.51
CA TYR A 33 -4.05 0.21 -8.65
C TYR A 33 -5.38 -0.54 -8.68
N ALA A 34 -5.67 -1.16 -9.83
CA ALA A 34 -6.76 -2.11 -9.96
C ALA A 34 -6.31 -3.50 -9.48
N LEU A 35 -6.74 -3.92 -8.28
CA LEU A 35 -6.40 -5.23 -7.71
C LEU A 35 -7.19 -6.35 -8.42
N GLY A 36 -6.48 -7.42 -8.77
CA GLY A 36 -7.03 -8.63 -9.37
C GLY A 36 -7.03 -9.83 -8.41
N LYS A 37 -6.83 -11.02 -8.96
CA LYS A 37 -6.86 -12.28 -8.19
C LYS A 37 -5.67 -12.41 -7.24
N THR A 38 -5.85 -13.26 -6.23
CA THR A 38 -4.77 -13.65 -5.31
C THR A 38 -3.78 -14.58 -6.02
N LEU A 39 -2.50 -14.24 -5.97
CA LEU A 39 -1.38 -15.03 -6.49
C LEU A 39 -0.85 -16.04 -5.47
N GLY A 40 -0.90 -15.70 -4.17
CA GLY A 40 -0.43 -16.59 -3.11
C GLY A 40 -0.37 -15.93 -1.75
N MET A 41 0.11 -16.68 -0.76
CA MET A 41 0.37 -16.19 0.60
C MET A 41 1.83 -15.80 0.75
N SER A 42 2.10 -14.73 1.49
CA SER A 42 3.46 -14.36 1.90
C SER A 42 3.65 -14.80 3.34
N THR A 43 4.67 -15.63 3.60
CA THR A 43 5.02 -16.12 4.95
C THR A 43 6.25 -15.42 5.48
N ARG A 44 6.32 -15.26 6.81
CA ARG A 44 7.55 -14.85 7.49
C ARG A 44 8.43 -16.08 7.63
N GLY A 45 9.55 -16.16 6.91
CA GLY A 45 10.50 -17.28 7.03
C GLY A 45 9.88 -18.68 6.96
N VAL A 46 10.66 -19.70 7.32
CA VAL A 46 10.16 -21.06 7.53
C VAL A 46 9.71 -21.17 8.99
N GLY A 47 8.44 -21.47 9.24
CA GLY A 47 7.89 -21.71 10.59
C GLY A 47 7.31 -20.48 11.32
N SER A 48 7.43 -19.26 10.79
CA SER A 48 6.71 -18.08 11.30
C SER A 48 5.48 -17.77 10.43
N GLY A 49 4.43 -17.21 11.05
CA GLY A 49 3.09 -17.06 10.43
C GLY A 49 3.03 -16.28 9.10
N THR A 50 1.84 -16.21 8.50
CA THR A 50 1.61 -15.48 7.25
C THR A 50 1.73 -13.97 7.46
N PHE A 51 2.62 -13.31 6.70
CA PHE A 51 2.68 -11.85 6.60
C PHE A 51 1.46 -11.28 5.87
N GLY A 52 0.84 -12.07 4.99
CA GLY A 52 -0.37 -11.65 4.29
C GLY A 52 -0.53 -12.35 2.95
N SER A 53 -1.14 -11.65 1.99
CA SER A 53 -1.46 -12.20 0.66
C SER A 53 -0.86 -11.35 -0.45
N VAL A 54 -0.48 -11.97 -1.56
CA VAL A 54 -0.02 -11.28 -2.77
C VAL A 54 -1.14 -11.34 -3.79
N LYS A 55 -1.50 -10.20 -4.37
CA LYS A 55 -2.47 -10.10 -5.47
C LYS A 55 -1.80 -9.56 -6.73
N GLU A 56 -2.29 -9.98 -7.89
CA GLU A 56 -1.98 -9.28 -9.13
C GLU A 56 -2.68 -7.92 -9.12
N ALA A 57 -2.09 -6.92 -9.78
CA ALA A 57 -2.72 -5.64 -9.98
C ALA A 57 -2.26 -4.99 -11.28
N THR A 58 -3.03 -4.03 -11.76
CA THR A 58 -2.64 -3.16 -12.88
C THR A 58 -2.55 -1.73 -12.37
N LYS A 59 -1.41 -1.08 -12.57
CA LYS A 59 -1.26 0.35 -12.32
C LYS A 59 -1.97 1.12 -13.43
N ILE A 60 -3.06 1.81 -13.10
CA ILE A 60 -4.02 2.40 -14.06
C ILE A 60 -3.33 3.43 -14.95
N SER A 61 -2.57 4.35 -14.35
CA SER A 61 -1.87 5.43 -15.07
C SER A 61 -0.87 4.96 -16.12
N THR A 62 -0.34 3.74 -16.00
CA THR A 62 0.73 3.22 -16.87
C THR A 62 0.36 1.94 -17.62
N GLY A 63 -0.77 1.30 -17.27
CA GLY A 63 -1.16 -0.03 -17.75
C GLY A 63 -0.25 -1.17 -17.26
N LYS A 64 0.73 -0.90 -16.39
CA LYS A 64 1.73 -1.88 -15.98
C LYS A 64 1.15 -2.91 -15.01
N LYS A 65 1.33 -4.20 -15.32
CA LYS A 65 1.01 -5.31 -14.41
C LYS A 65 2.06 -5.41 -13.30
N VAL A 66 1.60 -5.52 -12.05
CA VAL A 66 2.43 -5.59 -10.85
C VAL A 66 1.87 -6.63 -9.88
N ALA A 67 2.68 -7.02 -8.90
CA ALA A 67 2.22 -7.78 -7.73
C ALA A 67 2.15 -6.86 -6.51
N VAL A 68 1.07 -6.95 -5.73
CA VAL A 68 0.85 -6.18 -4.51
C VAL A 68 0.80 -7.12 -3.32
N LYS A 69 1.81 -7.02 -2.44
CA LYS A 69 1.84 -7.72 -1.15
C LYS A 69 0.98 -6.93 -0.15
N ILE A 70 -0.11 -7.53 0.30
CA ILE A 70 -1.06 -6.96 1.25
C ILE A 70 -0.75 -7.54 2.62
N ILE A 71 -0.35 -6.67 3.56
CA ILE A 71 -0.01 -7.02 4.93
C ILE A 71 -1.12 -6.49 5.84
N PRO A 72 -1.88 -7.35 6.55
CA PRO A 72 -2.85 -6.89 7.54
C PRO A 72 -2.13 -6.14 8.68
N LYS A 73 -2.60 -4.95 9.07
CA LYS A 73 -1.99 -4.15 10.14
C LYS A 73 -1.86 -4.93 11.46
N LYS A 74 -2.89 -5.71 11.83
CA LYS A 74 -2.87 -6.62 12.99
C LYS A 74 -1.74 -7.66 12.98
N ASN A 75 -1.18 -8.01 11.81
CA ASN A 75 -0.09 -9.00 11.72
C ASN A 75 1.29 -8.36 11.98
N VAL A 76 1.36 -7.04 12.02
CA VAL A 76 2.57 -6.24 12.21
C VAL A 76 2.45 -5.25 13.35
N GLU A 77 1.37 -5.33 14.14
CA GLU A 77 1.15 -4.48 15.30
C GLU A 77 2.31 -4.62 16.30
N GLY A 78 2.92 -3.49 16.64
CA GLY A 78 4.11 -3.41 17.51
C GLY A 78 5.42 -3.89 16.86
N HIS A 79 5.40 -4.16 15.55
CA HIS A 79 6.55 -4.62 14.77
C HIS A 79 6.57 -3.99 13.36
N GLU A 80 6.01 -2.80 13.21
CA GLU A 80 5.86 -2.09 11.94
C GLU A 80 7.23 -1.75 11.34
N GLU A 81 8.27 -1.56 12.17
CA GLU A 81 9.63 -1.28 11.75
C GLU A 81 10.23 -2.38 10.89
N MET A 82 9.81 -3.64 11.07
CA MET A 82 10.24 -4.74 10.20
C MET A 82 9.77 -4.55 8.76
N VAL A 83 8.55 -4.02 8.57
CA VAL A 83 8.00 -3.74 7.23
C VAL A 83 8.76 -2.60 6.58
N TYR A 84 9.02 -1.52 7.33
CA TYR A 84 9.77 -0.38 6.80
C TYR A 84 11.21 -0.75 6.43
N LYS A 85 11.88 -1.59 7.23
CA LYS A 85 13.21 -2.14 6.90
C LYS A 85 13.20 -2.97 5.61
N GLU A 86 12.21 -3.84 5.43
CA GLU A 86 12.05 -4.62 4.19
C GLU A 86 11.89 -3.68 2.98
N MET A 87 11.04 -2.65 3.11
CA MET A 87 10.84 -1.65 2.06
C MET A 87 12.12 -0.88 1.72
N ASP A 88 12.89 -0.46 2.73
CA ASP A 88 14.10 0.33 2.51
C ASP A 88 15.19 -0.45 1.78
N VAL A 89 15.31 -1.75 2.05
CA VAL A 89 16.19 -2.64 1.27
C VAL A 89 15.73 -2.70 -0.18
N LEU A 90 14.42 -2.82 -0.44
CA LEU A 90 13.90 -2.99 -1.79
C LEU A 90 13.92 -1.71 -2.64
N LYS A 91 13.78 -0.53 -2.03
CA LYS A 91 13.75 0.76 -2.76
C LYS A 91 15.03 1.04 -3.56
N GLY A 92 16.17 0.53 -3.11
CA GLY A 92 17.46 0.73 -3.77
C GLY A 92 17.80 -0.29 -4.86
N LEU A 93 16.99 -1.33 -5.05
CA LEU A 93 17.28 -2.41 -5.98
C LEU A 93 16.71 -2.11 -7.36
N SER A 94 17.57 -2.11 -8.38
CA SER A 94 17.18 -2.05 -9.78
C SER A 94 18.11 -2.91 -10.63
N HIS A 95 17.71 -4.15 -10.88
CA HIS A 95 18.52 -5.13 -11.61
C HIS A 95 17.60 -6.13 -12.34
N PRO A 96 17.92 -6.58 -13.57
CA PRO A 96 17.04 -7.45 -14.36
C PRO A 96 16.64 -8.76 -13.66
N ASN A 97 17.49 -9.27 -12.76
CA ASN A 97 17.26 -10.52 -12.03
C ASN A 97 16.81 -10.32 -10.57
N VAL A 98 16.51 -9.08 -10.16
CA VAL A 98 16.07 -8.75 -8.79
C VAL A 98 14.73 -8.05 -8.86
N ILE A 99 13.83 -8.38 -7.93
CA ILE A 99 12.51 -7.77 -7.90
C ILE A 99 12.62 -6.25 -7.67
N GLN A 100 11.90 -5.50 -8.50
CA GLN A 100 11.83 -4.04 -8.41
C GLN A 100 10.68 -3.63 -7.50
N PHE A 101 10.97 -2.80 -6.51
CA PHE A 101 9.94 -2.10 -5.74
C PHE A 101 9.47 -0.86 -6.50
N TYR A 102 8.14 -0.69 -6.61
CA TYR A 102 7.53 0.42 -7.35
C TYR A 102 6.89 1.45 -6.43
N ASP A 103 6.15 1.00 -5.42
CA ASP A 103 5.32 1.87 -4.58
C ASP A 103 4.86 1.13 -3.33
N TRP A 104 4.34 1.87 -2.36
CA TRP A 104 3.62 1.35 -1.19
C TRP A 104 2.48 2.27 -0.81
N PHE A 105 1.48 1.75 -0.11
CA PHE A 105 0.39 2.56 0.43
C PHE A 105 -0.28 1.84 1.60
N GLU A 106 -0.82 2.63 2.52
CA GLU A 106 -1.63 2.17 3.63
C GLU A 106 -3.11 2.52 3.41
N SER A 107 -3.98 1.68 3.99
CA SER A 107 -5.45 1.77 3.90
C SER A 107 -6.11 1.39 5.21
#